data_AF-A0AAJ1PR47-F1
#
_entry.id   AF-A0AAJ1PR47-F1
#
_cell.length_a   1.000
_cell.length_b   1.000
_cell.length_c   1.000
_cell.angle_alpha   90.00
_cell.angle_beta   90.00
_cell.angle_gamma   90.00
#
_symmetry.space_group_name_H-M   'P 1'
#
loop_
_entity.id
_entity.type
_entity.pdbx_description
1 polymer ?
#
loop_
_entity_poly.entity_id
_entity_poly.type
_entity_poly.pdbx_seq_one_letter_code
_entity_poly.pdbx_strand_id
1 'polypeptide(L)'
;MRQGRTYLKRVGKAWRRPRGMHSKLKVKEKSKGSMPNVGYGAPREFRGLHPSGFKEVLIQNLKDLEGVDREKEAGRISSKVGGKKRKLIVERAKELKIKLLNE
;
A
#
# COMPACT_ATOMS: atom_id res chain seq x y z
N MET A 1 10.22 -10.78 -5.24
CA MET A 1 11.09 -9.96 -6.13
C MET A 1 11.45 -10.73 -7.39
N ARG A 2 11.57 -10.10 -8.57
CA ARG A 2 11.87 -10.83 -9.82
C ARG A 2 13.24 -11.50 -9.80
N GLN A 3 13.30 -12.75 -10.29
CA GLN A 3 14.56 -13.49 -10.47
C GLN A 3 15.52 -12.68 -11.35
N GLY A 4 16.79 -12.59 -10.94
CA GLY A 4 17.80 -11.84 -11.67
C GLY A 4 18.03 -10.42 -11.17
N ARG A 5 17.09 -9.83 -10.41
CA ARG A 5 17.22 -8.43 -9.99
C ARG A 5 18.45 -8.14 -9.12
N THR A 6 18.85 -9.07 -8.26
CA THR A 6 19.97 -8.84 -7.34
C THR A 6 21.32 -8.75 -8.05
N TYR A 7 21.48 -9.41 -9.20
CA TYR A 7 22.76 -9.51 -9.91
C TYR A 7 22.74 -8.91 -11.34
N LEU A 8 21.57 -8.49 -11.85
CA LEU A 8 21.44 -7.81 -13.16
C LEU A 8 20.78 -6.44 -12.99
N LYS A 9 21.55 -5.36 -13.19
CA LYS A 9 21.06 -3.97 -13.08
C LYS A 9 19.88 -3.67 -14.01
N ARG A 10 19.85 -4.26 -15.21
CA ARG A 10 18.76 -4.08 -16.20
C ARG A 10 17.42 -4.68 -15.74
N VAL A 11 17.42 -5.54 -14.73
CA VAL A 11 16.22 -6.25 -14.27
C VAL A 11 15.57 -5.47 -13.13
N GLY A 12 14.41 -4.88 -13.41
CA GLY A 12 13.64 -4.08 -12.45
C GLY A 12 13.02 -4.86 -11.27
N LYS A 13 12.47 -4.10 -10.31
CA LYS A 13 11.88 -4.57 -9.04
C LYS A 13 10.63 -5.43 -9.18
N ALA A 14 9.79 -5.10 -10.15
CA ALA A 14 8.48 -5.70 -10.36
C ALA A 14 8.55 -7.22 -10.54
N TRP A 15 7.67 -7.96 -9.85
CA TRP A 15 7.57 -9.40 -9.98
C TRP A 15 7.22 -9.82 -11.41
N ARG A 16 7.86 -10.89 -11.91
CA ARG A 16 7.53 -11.55 -13.18
C ARG A 16 7.64 -13.05 -12.97
N ARG A 17 6.71 -13.81 -13.54
CA ARG A 17 6.72 -15.27 -13.47
C ARG A 17 7.96 -15.82 -14.17
N PRO A 18 8.81 -16.63 -13.52
CA PRO A 18 9.94 -17.27 -14.20
C PRO A 18 9.41 -18.30 -15.21
N ARG A 19 9.83 -18.19 -16.48
CA ARG A 19 9.35 -19.05 -17.58
C ARG A 19 10.33 -20.16 -17.96
N GLY A 20 11.64 -19.87 -17.94
CA GLY A 20 12.70 -20.77 -18.40
C GLY A 20 12.65 -22.14 -17.73
N MET A 21 12.90 -23.20 -18.51
CA MET A 21 12.81 -24.59 -18.04
C MET A 21 13.77 -24.86 -16.89
N HIS A 22 15.01 -24.39 -17.01
CA HIS A 22 16.05 -24.56 -15.98
C HIS A 22 16.02 -23.49 -14.87
N SER A 23 14.96 -22.67 -14.78
CA SER A 23 14.86 -21.68 -13.72
C SER A 23 14.68 -22.38 -12.37
N LYS A 24 15.68 -22.22 -11.50
CA LYS A 24 15.66 -22.77 -10.14
C LYS A 24 14.51 -22.24 -9.27
N LEU A 25 14.11 -20.98 -9.49
CA LEU A 25 12.94 -20.39 -8.86
C LEU A 25 11.63 -21.03 -9.35
N LYS A 26 11.54 -21.37 -10.65
CA LYS A 26 10.37 -22.08 -11.22
C LYS A 26 10.25 -23.50 -10.64
N VAL A 27 11.38 -24.19 -10.48
CA VAL A 27 11.48 -25.52 -9.86
C VAL A 27 11.28 -25.47 -8.32
N LYS A 28 11.19 -24.27 -7.72
CA LYS A 28 11.03 -24.03 -6.28
C LYS A 28 12.17 -24.59 -5.42
N GLU A 29 13.39 -24.52 -5.95
CA GLU A 29 14.58 -24.90 -5.19
C GLU A 29 14.78 -23.99 -3.97
N LYS A 30 15.21 -24.56 -2.84
CA LYS A 30 15.44 -23.84 -1.58
C LYS A 30 16.40 -22.67 -1.80
N SER A 31 16.22 -21.57 -1.05
CA SER A 31 17.05 -20.35 -1.11
C SER A 31 16.91 -19.48 -2.37
N LYS A 32 16.21 -19.93 -3.43
CA LYS A 32 16.02 -19.10 -4.64
C LYS A 32 14.91 -18.06 -4.50
N GLY A 33 14.10 -18.16 -3.44
CA GLY A 33 12.96 -17.31 -3.12
C GLY A 33 11.62 -18.00 -3.40
N SER A 34 10.55 -17.44 -2.87
CA SER A 34 9.19 -17.99 -3.05
C SER A 34 8.52 -17.45 -4.31
N MET A 35 7.76 -18.31 -4.98
CA MET A 35 6.82 -17.86 -6.02
C MET A 35 5.49 -17.46 -5.37
N PRO A 36 4.87 -16.33 -5.77
CA PRO A 36 3.53 -15.96 -5.33
C PRO A 36 2.55 -17.09 -5.58
N ASN A 37 1.74 -17.34 -4.56
CA ASN A 37 0.74 -18.38 -4.51
C ASN A 37 -0.43 -17.88 -3.65
N VAL A 38 -1.62 -18.46 -3.83
CA VAL A 38 -2.84 -18.01 -3.14
C VAL A 38 -2.71 -18.07 -1.62
N GLY A 39 -1.95 -19.05 -1.09
CA GLY A 39 -1.72 -19.22 0.35
C GLY A 39 -0.91 -18.13 1.05
N TYR A 40 -0.29 -17.19 0.31
CA TYR A 40 0.41 -16.05 0.92
C TYR A 40 -0.50 -14.85 1.23
N GLY A 41 -1.80 -14.92 0.91
CA GLY A 41 -2.73 -13.85 1.19
C GLY A 41 -2.96 -13.67 2.70
N ALA A 42 -2.92 -12.42 3.18
CA ALA A 42 -3.32 -12.10 4.55
C ALA A 42 -4.81 -12.45 4.80
N PRO A 43 -5.21 -12.72 6.06
CA PRO A 43 -6.61 -12.93 6.43
C PRO A 43 -7.51 -11.81 5.91
N ARG A 44 -8.76 -12.14 5.58
CA ARG A 44 -9.69 -11.17 4.95
C ARG A 44 -9.93 -9.94 5.84
N GLU A 45 -9.97 -10.12 7.15
CA GLU A 45 -10.24 -9.07 8.14
C GLU A 45 -9.13 -8.01 8.19
N PHE A 46 -7.86 -8.42 8.12
CA PHE A 46 -6.72 -7.51 8.24
C PHE A 46 -6.20 -7.00 6.88
N ARG A 47 -6.71 -7.55 5.78
CA ARG A 47 -6.19 -7.26 4.44
C ARG A 47 -6.47 -5.80 4.05
N GLY A 48 -5.41 -5.03 3.84
CA GLY A 48 -5.51 -3.64 3.39
C GLY A 48 -5.67 -2.61 4.52
N LEU A 49 -5.56 -3.04 5.78
CA LEU A 49 -5.46 -2.10 6.90
C LEU A 49 -4.06 -1.48 6.96
N HIS A 50 -3.99 -0.23 7.41
CA HIS A 50 -2.75 0.41 7.82
C HIS A 50 -2.16 -0.36 9.01
N PRO A 51 -0.83 -0.38 9.22
CA PRO A 51 -0.23 -0.99 10.40
C PRO A 51 -0.78 -0.49 11.75
N SER A 52 -1.38 0.70 11.77
CA SER A 52 -2.10 1.23 12.96
C SER A 52 -3.49 0.62 13.20
N GLY A 53 -3.95 -0.31 12.35
CA GLY A 53 -5.27 -0.94 12.44
C GLY A 53 -6.41 -0.19 11.73
N PHE A 54 -6.17 1.04 11.26
CA PHE A 54 -7.17 1.82 10.54
C PHE A 54 -7.23 1.47 9.05
N LYS A 55 -8.42 1.55 8.47
CA LYS A 55 -8.59 1.49 7.02
C LYS A 55 -8.24 2.83 6.39
N GLU A 56 -7.44 2.83 5.33
CA GLU A 56 -7.01 4.07 4.68
C GLU A 56 -8.10 4.60 3.74
N VAL A 57 -8.46 5.88 3.91
CA VAL A 57 -9.35 6.60 2.98
C VAL A 57 -8.57 7.70 2.28
N LEU A 58 -8.65 7.73 0.95
CA LEU A 58 -7.97 8.74 0.15
C LEU A 58 -8.79 10.04 0.12
N ILE A 59 -8.24 11.11 0.67
CA ILE A 59 -8.89 12.43 0.75
C ILE A 59 -8.34 13.34 -0.36
N GLN A 60 -9.22 13.93 -1.15
CA GLN A 60 -8.88 14.89 -2.21
C GLN A 60 -9.46 16.28 -1.96
N ASN A 61 -10.60 16.35 -1.27
CA ASN A 61 -11.32 17.58 -0.99
C ASN A 61 -11.89 17.60 0.45
N LEU A 62 -12.54 18.71 0.83
CA LEU A 62 -13.12 18.87 2.17
C LEU A 62 -14.38 18.01 2.40
N LYS A 63 -15.15 17.71 1.35
CA LYS A 63 -16.35 16.87 1.45
C LYS A 63 -15.99 15.41 1.74
N ASP A 64 -14.85 14.96 1.23
CA ASP A 64 -14.34 13.61 1.49
C ASP A 64 -14.04 13.37 2.97
N LEU A 65 -13.90 14.42 3.80
CA LEU A 65 -13.72 14.30 5.25
C LEU A 65 -15.02 13.98 5.99
N GLU A 66 -16.17 14.38 5.45
CA GLU A 66 -17.45 14.28 6.15
C GLU A 66 -17.98 12.83 6.17
N GLY A 67 -17.55 12.00 5.21
CA GLY A 67 -17.95 10.59 5.11
C GLY A 67 -17.02 9.60 5.80
N VAL A 68 -16.03 10.05 6.58
CA VAL A 68 -15.00 9.19 7.18
C VAL A 68 -15.36 8.83 8.62
N ASP A 69 -15.39 7.52 8.92
CA ASP A 69 -15.63 7.03 10.28
C ASP A 69 -14.36 7.13 11.15
N ARG A 70 -14.37 8.06 12.11
CA ARG A 70 -13.22 8.37 13.00
C ARG A 70 -12.61 7.19 13.76
N GLU A 71 -13.41 6.15 14.02
CA GLU A 71 -13.00 4.99 14.86
C GLU A 71 -12.34 3.87 14.04
N LYS A 72 -12.69 3.76 12.76
CA LYS A 72 -12.26 2.65 11.90
C LYS A 72 -11.36 3.10 10.75
N GLU A 73 -11.45 4.36 10.37
CA GLU A 73 -10.84 4.90 9.17
C GLU A 73 -9.86 6.03 9.50
N ALA A 74 -8.76 6.07 8.73
CA ALA A 74 -7.77 7.13 8.79
C ALA A 74 -7.60 7.74 7.41
N GLY A 75 -7.50 9.06 7.36
CA GLY A 75 -7.37 9.81 6.14
C GLY A 75 -5.94 9.82 5.61
N ARG A 76 -5.76 9.61 4.31
CA ARG A 76 -4.52 9.93 3.58
C ARG A 76 -4.82 10.99 2.54
N ILE A 77 -4.19 12.15 2.66
CA ILE A 77 -4.31 13.24 1.70
C ILE A 77 -3.60 12.84 0.40
N SER A 78 -4.31 12.96 -0.73
CA SER A 78 -3.74 12.72 -2.06
C SER A 78 -2.55 13.65 -2.33
N SER A 79 -1.50 13.12 -2.97
CA SER A 79 -0.30 13.90 -3.33
C SER A 79 -0.58 15.02 -4.32
N LYS A 80 -1.71 14.97 -5.05
CA LYS A 80 -2.12 16.02 -5.99
C LYS A 80 -2.70 17.26 -5.31
N VAL A 81 -3.03 17.20 -4.02
CA VAL A 81 -3.61 18.32 -3.29
C VAL A 81 -2.54 19.36 -2.99
N GLY A 82 -2.69 20.56 -3.55
CA GLY A 82 -1.76 21.66 -3.31
C GLY A 82 -1.79 22.18 -1.87
N GLY A 83 -0.69 22.83 -1.45
CA GLY A 83 -0.47 23.26 -0.06
C GLY A 83 -1.59 24.11 0.54
N LYS A 84 -2.19 25.03 -0.23
CA LYS A 84 -3.32 25.87 0.24
C LYS A 84 -4.52 25.02 0.65
N LYS A 85 -4.92 24.05 -0.19
CA LYS A 85 -6.03 23.13 0.11
C LYS A 85 -5.67 22.15 1.23
N ARG A 86 -4.39 21.72 1.27
CA ARG A 86 -3.89 20.81 2.31
C ARG A 86 -4.01 21.42 3.71
N LYS A 87 -3.67 22.70 3.89
CA LYS A 87 -3.84 23.40 5.18
C LYS A 87 -5.30 23.38 5.66
N LEU A 88 -6.23 23.74 4.78
CA LEU A 88 -7.66 23.73 5.08
C LEU A 88 -8.16 22.32 5.45
N ILE A 89 -7.70 21.29 4.74
CA ILE A 89 -8.05 19.90 5.04
C ILE A 89 -7.51 19.47 6.40
N VAL A 90 -6.28 19.85 6.74
CA VAL A 90 -5.67 19.52 8.04
C VAL A 90 -6.40 20.22 9.19
N GLU A 91 -6.75 21.50 9.04
CA GLU A 91 -7.53 22.24 10.04
C GLU A 91 -8.91 21.59 10.24
N ARG A 92 -9.63 21.32 9.16
CA ARG A 92 -10.95 20.67 9.22
C ARG A 92 -10.89 19.25 9.78
N ALA A 93 -9.84 18.48 9.45
CA ALA A 93 -9.65 17.14 9.99
C ALA A 93 -9.38 17.16 11.50
N LYS A 94 -8.65 18.17 12.01
CA LYS A 94 -8.43 18.37 13.45
C LYS A 94 -9.72 18.70 14.18
N GLU A 95 -10.56 19.55 13.61
CA GLU A 95 -11.90 19.86 14.15
C GLU A 95 -12.77 18.60 14.25
N LEU A 96 -12.77 17.77 13.20
CA LEU A 96 -13.53 16.51 13.13
C LEU A 96 -12.86 15.35 13.88
N LYS A 97 -11.67 15.56 14.47
CA LYS A 97 -10.84 14.56 15.16
C LYS A 97 -10.52 13.32 14.30
N ILE A 98 -10.39 13.50 13.00
CA ILE A 98 -10.01 12.44 12.05
C ILE A 98 -8.49 12.35 12.01
N LYS A 99 -7.95 11.13 12.14
CA LYS A 99 -6.50 10.90 12.07
C LYS A 99 -6.01 10.94 10.63
N LEU A 100 -5.03 11.80 10.34
CA LEU A 100 -4.36 11.85 9.04
C LEU A 100 -3.03 11.09 9.09
N LEU A 101 -2.76 10.26 8.08
CA LEU A 101 -1.55 9.43 8.00
C LEU A 101 -0.35 10.17 7.38
N ASN A 102 -0.62 11.25 6.66
CA ASN A 102 0.37 12.13 6.07
C ASN A 102 -0.06 13.56 6.37
N GLU A 103 0.47 14.12 7.45
CA GLU A 103 0.27 15.52 7.85
C GLU A 103 1.26 16.39 7.07
#